data_AF-A0A2A3MNM9-F1
#
_entry.id   AF-A0A2A3MNM9-F1
#
_cell.length_a   1.000
_cell.length_b   1.000
_cell.length_c   1.000
_cell.angle_alpha   90.00
_cell.angle_beta   90.00
_cell.angle_gamma   90.00
#
_symmetry.space_group_name_H-M   'P 1'
#
loop_
_entity.id
_entity.type
_entity.pdbx_description
1 polymer ?
#
loop_
_entity_poly.entity_id
_entity_poly.type
_entity_poly.pdbx_seq_one_letter_code
_entity_poly.pdbx_strand_id
1 'polypeptide(L)'
;MAAPAFLHELDGLESQRNAQLVVRPTLQTTRDDAIFAMGDCAALTLPGQERPLGATAQVAQQQAKHLARAIPALLEGRPLPEFSYQHRGALVAIGHYNAFGSLGRRGLLGGGTFIQGRIAQISYASLY
;
A
#
# COMPACT_ATOMS: atom_id res chain seq x y z
N MET A 1 -2.53 -10.08 -3.84
CA MET A 1 -3.93 -9.67 -4.12
C MET A 1 -4.09 -9.63 -5.64
N ALA A 2 -5.23 -10.07 -6.17
CA ALA A 2 -5.49 -10.07 -7.61
C ALA A 2 -6.39 -8.88 -7.95
N ALA A 3 -6.15 -8.26 -9.10
CA ALA A 3 -7.01 -7.19 -9.60
C ALA A 3 -8.31 -7.78 -10.19
N PRO A 4 -9.32 -6.94 -10.48
CA PRO A 4 -10.54 -7.39 -11.13
C PRO A 4 -10.26 -8.08 -12.48
N ALA A 5 -10.89 -9.24 -12.71
CA ALA A 5 -10.62 -10.08 -13.89
C ALA A 5 -10.85 -9.37 -15.23
N PHE A 6 -11.79 -8.42 -15.30
CA PHE A 6 -12.10 -7.67 -16.52
C PHE A 6 -10.91 -6.85 -17.05
N LEU A 7 -9.89 -6.58 -16.23
CA LEU A 7 -8.68 -5.88 -16.71
C LEU A 7 -7.92 -6.69 -17.77
N HIS A 8 -8.11 -8.02 -17.83
CA HIS A 8 -7.62 -8.84 -18.94
C HIS A 8 -8.39 -8.62 -20.24
N GLU A 9 -9.64 -8.17 -20.14
CA GLU A 9 -10.56 -7.94 -21.25
C GLU A 9 -10.44 -6.51 -21.79
N LEU A 10 -9.61 -5.66 -21.17
CA LEU A 10 -9.21 -4.37 -21.74
C LEU A 10 -8.24 -4.63 -22.90
N ASP A 11 -8.82 -5.06 -24.02
CA ASP A 11 -8.12 -5.42 -25.24
C ASP A 11 -7.11 -4.33 -25.61
N GLY A 12 -5.84 -4.75 -25.75
CA GLY A 12 -4.74 -3.87 -26.10
C GLY A 12 -3.84 -3.47 -24.94
N LEU A 13 -4.28 -3.54 -23.67
CA LEU A 13 -3.42 -3.23 -22.52
C LEU A 13 -2.59 -4.44 -22.08
N GLU A 14 -1.38 -4.19 -21.61
CA GLU A 14 -0.52 -5.23 -21.07
C GLU A 14 -0.94 -5.55 -19.63
N SER A 15 -1.29 -6.82 -19.36
CA SER A 15 -1.66 -7.29 -18.04
C SER A 15 -0.87 -8.54 -17.63
N GLN A 16 -0.61 -8.69 -16.33
CA GLN A 16 0.02 -9.87 -15.74
C GLN A 16 -1.03 -10.89 -15.28
N ARG A 17 -0.62 -12.12 -14.91
CA ARG A 17 -1.52 -13.24 -14.54
C ARG A 17 -2.53 -12.94 -13.42
N ASN A 18 -2.27 -11.94 -12.59
CA ASN A 18 -3.16 -11.50 -11.51
C ASN A 18 -4.06 -10.32 -11.92
N ALA A 19 -4.29 -10.14 -13.22
CA ALA A 19 -5.07 -9.08 -13.85
C ALA A 19 -4.55 -7.65 -13.60
N GLN A 20 -3.29 -7.49 -13.18
CA GLN A 20 -2.70 -6.16 -12.99
C GLN A 20 -2.14 -5.61 -14.30
N LEU A 21 -2.44 -4.35 -14.61
CA LEU A 21 -1.89 -3.64 -15.75
C LEU A 21 -0.42 -3.31 -15.52
N VAL A 22 0.44 -3.62 -16.49
CA VAL A 22 1.87 -3.27 -16.42
C VAL A 22 2.01 -1.77 -16.69
N VAL A 23 2.68 -1.07 -15.77
CA VAL A 23 2.84 0.38 -15.84
C VAL A 23 4.31 0.80 -15.76
N ARG A 24 4.60 1.95 -16.38
CA ARG A 24 5.89 2.65 -16.31
C ARG A 24 6.03 3.42 -14.99
N PRO A 25 7.23 3.92 -14.63
CA PRO A 25 7.40 4.77 -13.45
C PRO A 25 6.51 6.01 -13.42
N THR A 26 5.99 6.49 -14.55
CA THR A 26 4.99 7.57 -14.63
C THR A 26 3.56 7.12 -14.28
N LEU A 27 3.37 5.83 -13.97
CA LEU A 27 2.08 5.14 -13.73
C LEU A 27 1.15 5.06 -14.95
N GLN A 28 1.64 5.45 -16.13
CA GLN A 28 1.01 5.18 -17.40
C GLN A 28 1.16 3.70 -17.75
N THR A 29 0.20 3.14 -18.47
CA THR A 29 0.37 1.80 -19.04
C THR A 29 1.53 1.78 -20.04
N THR A 30 2.04 0.59 -20.32
CA THR A 30 3.14 0.41 -21.30
C THR A 30 2.69 0.56 -22.75
N ARG A 31 1.38 0.50 -23.01
CA ARG A 31 0.82 0.48 -24.37
C ARG A 31 -0.05 1.69 -24.72
N ASP A 32 -0.53 2.42 -23.73
CA ASP A 32 -1.30 3.65 -23.92
C ASP A 32 -0.93 4.71 -22.86
N ASP A 33 -0.46 5.86 -23.33
CA ASP A 33 -0.02 6.99 -22.53
C ASP A 33 -1.19 7.78 -21.93
N ALA A 34 -2.41 7.63 -22.46
CA ALA A 34 -3.62 8.23 -21.91
C ALA A 34 -4.20 7.44 -20.73
N ILE A 35 -3.75 6.20 -20.53
CA ILE A 35 -4.30 5.30 -19.51
C ILE A 35 -3.31 5.16 -18.35
N PHE A 36 -3.81 5.42 -17.14
CA PHE A 36 -3.06 5.31 -15.89
C PHE A 36 -3.64 4.20 -15.02
N ALA A 37 -2.78 3.50 -14.29
CA ALA A 37 -3.21 2.53 -13.29
C ALA A 37 -2.44 2.71 -11.97
N MET A 38 -3.12 2.44 -10.85
CA MET A 38 -2.55 2.52 -9.51
C MET A 38 -3.20 1.51 -8.57
N GLY A 39 -2.60 1.32 -7.40
CA GLY A 39 -3.07 0.39 -6.38
C GLY A 39 -3.09 -1.05 -6.87
N ASP A 40 -4.14 -1.78 -6.50
CA ASP A 40 -4.22 -3.22 -6.78
C ASP A 40 -4.35 -3.54 -8.27
N CYS A 41 -4.69 -2.56 -9.12
CA CYS A 41 -4.80 -2.72 -10.56
C CYS A 41 -3.47 -2.53 -11.30
N ALA A 42 -2.40 -2.10 -10.63
CA ALA A 42 -1.14 -1.75 -11.27
C ALA A 42 0.00 -2.67 -10.84
N ALA A 43 0.77 -3.13 -11.82
CA ALA A 43 2.04 -3.79 -11.61
C ALA A 43 3.17 -2.83 -12.02
N LEU A 44 3.73 -2.14 -11.03
CA LEU A 44 4.87 -1.24 -11.21
C LEU A 44 6.14 -1.90 -10.67
N THR A 45 7.12 -2.12 -11.54
CA THR A 45 8.48 -2.50 -11.16
C THR A 45 9.36 -1.26 -11.23
N LEU A 46 9.97 -0.88 -10.11
CA LEU A 46 10.85 0.29 -10.06
C LEU A 46 12.21 0.00 -10.72
N PRO A 47 12.90 1.00 -11.27
CA PRO A 47 14.26 0.83 -11.80
C PRO A 47 15.19 0.17 -10.77
N GLY A 48 15.91 -0.87 -11.18
CA GLY A 48 16.81 -1.64 -10.31
C GLY A 48 16.12 -2.66 -9.41
N GLN A 49 14.80 -2.86 -9.52
CA GLN A 49 14.07 -3.93 -8.85
C GLN A 49 13.67 -5.02 -9.86
N GLU A 50 13.65 -6.28 -9.42
CA GLU A 50 13.20 -7.41 -10.25
C GLU A 50 11.69 -7.69 -10.12
N ARG A 51 11.07 -7.18 -9.04
CA ARG A 51 9.68 -7.49 -8.69
C ARG A 51 8.83 -6.22 -8.61
N PRO A 52 7.55 -6.32 -8.97
CA PRO A 52 6.63 -5.20 -8.82
C PRO A 52 6.41 -4.86 -7.34
N LEU A 53 6.03 -3.61 -7.09
CA LEU A 53 5.60 -3.16 -5.77
C LEU A 53 4.42 -3.99 -5.27
N GLY A 54 4.39 -4.20 -3.95
CA GLY A 54 3.29 -4.91 -3.32
C GLY A 54 1.97 -4.15 -3.43
N ALA A 55 0.88 -4.88 -3.72
CA ALA A 55 -0.50 -4.41 -3.65
C ALA A 55 -0.89 -4.11 -2.19
N THR A 56 -0.52 -2.92 -1.71
CA THR A 56 -0.73 -2.47 -0.33
C THR A 56 -1.38 -1.10 -0.32
N ALA A 57 -2.14 -0.81 0.74
CA ALA A 57 -2.77 0.50 0.94
C ALA A 57 -1.74 1.64 0.92
N GLN A 58 -0.52 1.42 1.44
CA GLN A 58 0.52 2.44 1.45
C GLN A 58 1.03 2.76 0.03
N VAL A 59 1.24 1.73 -0.80
CA VAL A 59 1.64 1.92 -2.21
C VAL A 59 0.54 2.64 -2.97
N ALA A 60 -0.71 2.18 -2.85
CA ALA A 60 -1.87 2.81 -3.50
C ALA A 60 -2.01 4.29 -3.09
N GLN A 61 -1.88 4.60 -1.80
CA GLN A 61 -1.98 5.97 -1.31
C GLN A 61 -0.86 6.88 -1.85
N GLN A 62 0.36 6.37 -1.96
CA GLN A 62 1.47 7.14 -2.53
C GLN A 62 1.31 7.36 -4.03
N GLN A 63 0.88 6.34 -4.77
CA GLN A 63 0.57 6.46 -6.21
C GLN A 63 -0.55 7.47 -6.45
N ALA A 64 -1.60 7.45 -5.63
CA ALA A 64 -2.70 8.43 -5.71
C ALA A 64 -2.19 9.87 -5.54
N LYS A 65 -1.35 10.11 -4.52
CA LYS A 65 -0.77 11.43 -4.24
C LYS A 65 0.16 11.90 -5.35
N HIS A 66 0.87 10.97 -5.99
CA HIS A 66 1.70 11.26 -7.15
C HIS A 66 0.85 11.69 -8.34
N LEU A 67 -0.16 10.89 -8.73
CA LEU A 67 -1.05 11.19 -9.86
C LEU A 67 -1.85 12.49 -9.65
N ALA A 68 -2.31 12.76 -8.43
CA ALA A 68 -3.02 14.00 -8.09
C ALA A 68 -2.19 15.26 -8.38
N ARG A 69 -0.85 15.16 -8.38
CA ARG A 69 0.07 16.26 -8.72
C ARG A 69 0.50 16.21 -10.19
N ALA A 70 0.68 15.00 -10.73
CA ALA A 70 1.22 14.78 -12.06
C ALA A 70 0.19 15.03 -13.18
N ILE A 71 -1.07 14.62 -12.99
CA ILE A 71 -2.12 14.75 -14.03
C ILE A 71 -2.39 16.22 -14.39
N PRO A 72 -2.57 17.16 -13.44
CA PRO A 72 -2.74 18.57 -13.80
C PRO A 72 -1.54 19.13 -14.58
N ALA A 73 -0.31 18.75 -14.18
CA ALA A 73 0.90 19.17 -14.89
C ALA A 73 0.95 18.62 -16.32
N LEU A 74 0.53 17.37 -16.53
CA LEU A 74 0.42 16.77 -17.86
C LEU A 74 -0.59 17.53 -18.75
N LEU A 75 -1.74 17.91 -18.20
CA LEU A 75 -2.75 18.68 -18.93
C LEU A 75 -2.25 20.07 -19.36
N GLU A 76 -1.27 20.62 -18.63
CA GLU A 76 -0.56 21.85 -18.98
C GLU A 76 0.63 21.62 -19.95
N GLY A 77 0.82 20.40 -20.44
CA GLY A 77 1.91 20.04 -21.35
C GLY A 77 3.27 19.89 -20.66
N ARG A 78 3.32 19.81 -19.33
CA ARG A 78 4.56 19.59 -18.58
C ARG A 78 4.91 18.10 -18.55
N PRO A 79 6.21 17.74 -18.48
CA PRO A 79 6.62 16.35 -18.40
C PRO A 79 6.13 15.69 -17.10
N LEU A 80 5.75 14.41 -17.21
CA LEU A 80 5.35 13.61 -16.06
C LEU A 80 6.57 13.28 -15.18
N PRO A 81 6.52 13.55 -13.87
CA PRO A 81 7.54 13.05 -12.95
C PRO A 81 7.44 11.53 -12.81
N GLU A 82 8.57 10.89 -12.48
CA GLU A 82 8.57 9.47 -12.13
C GLU A 82 8.12 9.25 -10.68
N PHE A 83 7.39 8.17 -10.46
CA PHE A 83 7.00 7.72 -9.13
C PHE A 83 8.18 7.10 -8.38
N SER A 84 8.34 7.49 -7.12
CA SER A 84 9.25 6.84 -6.18
C SER A 84 8.48 6.38 -4.95
N TYR A 85 8.73 5.14 -4.53
CA TYR A 85 8.12 4.57 -3.34
C TYR A 85 8.99 4.81 -2.11
N GLN A 86 8.38 5.28 -1.03
CA GLN A 86 9.04 5.41 0.28
C GLN A 86 8.35 4.50 1.29
N HIS A 87 9.07 3.51 1.82
CA HIS A 87 8.53 2.60 2.82
C HIS A 87 8.42 3.28 4.19
N ARG A 88 7.19 3.40 4.75
CA ARG A 88 6.93 4.09 6.02
C ARG A 88 6.82 3.17 7.24
N GLY A 89 7.12 1.88 7.08
CA GLY A 89 6.91 0.87 8.11
C GLY A 89 5.48 0.31 8.08
N ALA A 90 5.30 -0.92 8.57
CA ALA A 90 3.99 -1.55 8.70
C ALA A 90 3.84 -2.13 10.11
N LEU A 91 2.73 -1.83 10.78
CA LEU A 91 2.35 -2.47 12.03
C LEU A 91 1.39 -3.62 11.70
N VAL A 92 1.87 -4.85 11.80
CA VAL A 92 1.02 -6.04 11.68
C VAL A 92 0.60 -6.45 13.09
N ALA A 93 -0.70 -6.43 13.38
CA ALA A 93 -1.23 -7.01 14.60
C ALA A 93 -1.10 -8.53 14.50
N ILE A 94 -0.05 -9.10 15.11
CA ILE A 94 0.05 -10.55 15.27
C ILE A 94 -0.94 -10.92 16.38
N GLY A 95 -2.10 -11.46 15.97
CA GLY A 95 -3.09 -11.98 16.89
C GLY A 95 -2.49 -13.08 17.78
N HIS A 96 -2.78 -12.98 19.08
CA HIS A 96 -2.50 -13.95 20.13
C HIS A 96 -1.03 -14.16 20.52
N TYR A 97 -0.48 -13.25 21.33
CA TYR A 97 0.19 -13.72 22.54
C TYR A 97 -0.83 -13.71 23.68
N ASN A 98 -1.58 -14.80 23.75
CA ASN A 98 -2.25 -15.20 24.97
C ASN A 98 -1.22 -15.13 26.11
N ALA A 99 -1.51 -14.28 27.09
CA ALA A 99 -1.33 -14.55 28.50
C ALA A 99 -0.48 -15.80 28.84
N PHE A 100 0.84 -15.68 28.76
CA PHE A 100 1.76 -16.50 29.57
C PHE A 100 2.33 -15.61 30.66
N GLY A 101 1.44 -15.21 31.57
CA GLY A 101 1.79 -14.56 32.81
C GLY A 101 0.80 -15.04 33.84
N SER A 102 1.08 -16.21 34.43
CA SER A 102 0.34 -16.74 35.57
C SER A 102 0.14 -15.64 36.60
N LEU A 103 -1.12 -15.26 36.84
CA LEU A 103 -1.47 -14.50 38.02
C LEU A 103 -1.48 -15.48 39.21
N GLY A 104 -0.40 -15.45 40.00
CA GLY A 104 -0.24 -16.16 41.27
C GLY A 104 1.20 -16.65 41.43
N ARG A 105 1.96 -16.42 42.51
CA ARG A 105 1.55 -16.18 43.90
C ARG A 105 2.70 -15.59 44.77
N ARG A 106 3.50 -14.61 44.34
CA ARG A 106 4.43 -13.88 45.25
C ARG A 106 5.17 -12.71 44.59
N GLY A 107 5.17 -11.54 45.26
CA GLY A 107 6.01 -10.37 44.94
C GLY A 107 5.19 -9.18 44.44
N LEU A 108 4.53 -8.40 45.28
CA LEU A 108 5.09 -7.22 45.97
C LEU A 108 6.00 -6.37 45.05
N LEU A 109 5.37 -5.36 44.42
CA LEU A 109 5.93 -4.07 44.03
C LEU A 109 7.24 -4.09 43.21
N GLY A 110 7.11 -4.14 41.89
CA GLY A 110 8.15 -3.71 40.95
C GLY A 110 7.48 -3.05 39.75
N GLY A 111 7.51 -1.72 39.70
CA GLY A 111 6.70 -0.90 38.80
C GLY A 111 6.86 -1.26 37.32
N GLY A 112 5.79 -1.73 36.72
CA GLY A 112 5.58 -1.74 35.28
C GLY A 112 4.20 -1.15 35.01
N THR A 113 4.14 0.15 34.71
CA THR A 113 2.93 0.76 34.17
C THR A 113 2.65 0.13 32.81
N PHE A 114 1.79 -0.88 32.81
CA PHE A 114 1.18 -1.44 31.61
C PHE A 114 0.34 -0.35 30.94
N ILE A 115 0.87 0.28 29.88
CA ILE A 115 0.09 1.12 28.98
C ILE A 115 -0.65 0.19 28.00
N GLN A 116 -1.51 -0.67 28.55
CA GLN A 116 -2.35 -1.61 27.80
C GLN A 116 -3.71 -0.98 27.43
N GLY A 117 -4.10 0.12 28.10
CA GLY A 117 -5.40 0.76 27.89
C GLY A 117 -5.46 1.83 26.80
N ARG A 118 -4.40 2.65 26.63
CA ARG A 118 -4.47 3.83 25.75
C ARG A 118 -4.42 3.51 24.26
N ILE A 119 -3.69 2.49 23.84
CA ILE A 119 -3.63 2.10 22.42
C ILE A 119 -4.96 1.42 22.00
N ALA A 120 -5.53 0.57 22.86
CA ALA A 120 -6.84 -0.04 22.62
C ALA A 120 -7.96 1.01 22.53
N GLN A 121 -7.91 2.06 23.36
CA GLN A 121 -8.87 3.17 23.26
C GLN A 121 -8.72 3.98 21.97
N ILE A 122 -7.49 4.21 21.49
CA ILE A 122 -7.26 4.90 20.20
C ILE A 122 -7.81 4.07 19.04
N SER A 123 -7.62 2.73 19.06
CA SER A 123 -8.19 1.84 18.04
C SER A 123 -9.73 1.81 18.05
N TYR A 124 -10.34 1.91 19.23
CA TYR A 124 -11.80 1.96 19.37
C TYR A 124 -12.37 3.32 18.92
N ALA A 125 -11.69 4.42 19.22
CA ALA A 125 -12.08 5.77 18.81
C ALA A 125 -11.89 6.07 17.31
N SER A 126 -11.14 5.24 16.57
CA SER A 126 -11.01 5.36 15.11
C SER A 126 -12.08 4.60 14.31
N LEU A 127 -12.96 3.86 14.98
CA LEU A 127 -14.04 3.07 14.37
C LEU A 127 -15.44 3.69 14.57
N TYR A 128 -15.51 4.91 15.10
CA TYR A 128 -16.72 5.73 15.18
C TYR A 128 -16.34 7.19 14.91
#